data_AF-A0A521JX68-F1
#
_entry.id   AF-A0A521JX68-F1
#
_cell.length_a   1.000
_cell.length_b   1.000
_cell.length_c   1.000
_cell.angle_alpha   90.00
_cell.angle_beta   90.00
_cell.angle_gamma   90.00
#
_symmetry.space_group_name_H-M   'P 1'
#
loop_
_entity.id
_entity.type
_entity.pdbx_description
1 polymer ?
#
loop_
_entity_poly.entity_id
_entity_poly.type
_entity_poly.pdbx_seq_one_letter_code
_entity_poly.pdbx_strand_id
1 'polypeptide(L)'
;MSGHDEHKSFNANKIFLWLFIFTAVEVAWGVLGHKMHVGKPLLWGGLLTFAAFKGVLILQYFMHFRFEGWIVKGLILPTPFLIVVILTVLSPDIACNHKLNHNIGSSYDTKAGEIVELPEVALRKGIAPHNAPHDAAAPAPQH
;
A
#
# COMPACT_ATOMS: atom_id res chain seq x y z
N MET A 1 -15.57 -56.29 -6.55
CA MET A 1 -15.59 -54.88 -7.00
C MET A 1 -15.80 -54.02 -5.77
N SER A 2 -14.71 -53.58 -5.11
CA SER A 2 -14.78 -52.57 -4.04
C SER A 2 -14.12 -51.31 -4.58
N GLY A 3 -14.94 -50.39 -5.09
CA GLY A 3 -14.53 -49.03 -5.35
C GLY A 3 -14.35 -48.32 -4.03
N HIS A 4 -13.10 -48.10 -3.64
CA HIS A 4 -12.77 -47.11 -2.62
C HIS A 4 -12.86 -45.75 -3.30
N ASP A 5 -14.04 -45.15 -3.24
CA ASP A 5 -14.25 -43.76 -3.59
C ASP A 5 -13.46 -42.90 -2.59
N GLU A 6 -12.23 -42.59 -3.00
CA GLU A 6 -11.31 -41.68 -2.35
C GLU A 6 -11.91 -40.28 -2.49
N HIS A 7 -12.91 -39.96 -1.66
CA HIS A 7 -13.40 -38.61 -1.46
C HIS A 7 -12.23 -37.79 -0.90
N LYS A 8 -11.50 -37.16 -1.81
CA LYS A 8 -10.46 -36.17 -1.55
C LYS A 8 -11.11 -34.95 -0.92
N SER A 9 -11.51 -35.10 0.34
CA SER A 9 -12.01 -34.05 1.21
C SER A 9 -10.97 -32.94 1.18
N PHE A 10 -11.32 -31.87 0.49
CA PHE A 10 -10.55 -30.66 0.44
C PHE A 10 -10.53 -30.13 1.87
N ASN A 11 -9.47 -30.43 2.60
CA ASN A 11 -9.37 -30.13 4.03
C ASN A 11 -9.09 -28.64 4.22
N ALA A 12 -10.08 -27.79 3.93
CA ALA A 12 -10.04 -26.35 4.14
C ALA A 12 -9.54 -26.00 5.55
N ASN A 13 -9.93 -26.80 6.55
CA ASN A 13 -9.48 -26.69 7.94
C ASN A 13 -7.95 -26.79 8.10
N LYS A 14 -7.28 -27.64 7.31
CA LYS A 14 -5.81 -27.80 7.34
C LYS A 14 -5.10 -26.59 6.74
N ILE A 15 -5.64 -26.02 5.66
CA ILE A 15 -5.13 -24.80 5.05
C ILE A 15 -5.34 -23.63 6.02
N PHE A 16 -6.54 -23.48 6.57
CA PHE A 16 -6.86 -22.45 7.55
C PHE A 16 -5.91 -22.49 8.76
N LEU A 17 -5.62 -23.69 9.28
CA LEU A 17 -4.66 -23.86 10.37
C LEU A 17 -3.25 -23.40 9.97
N TRP A 18 -2.80 -23.69 8.75
CA TRP A 18 -1.52 -23.20 8.23
C TRP A 18 -1.47 -21.67 8.14
N LEU A 19 -2.53 -21.01 7.65
CA LEU A 19 -2.60 -19.56 7.63
C LEU A 19 -2.58 -18.96 9.03
N PHE A 20 -3.28 -19.61 9.97
CA PHE A 20 -3.32 -19.19 11.35
C PHE A 20 -1.92 -19.26 11.99
N ILE A 21 -1.20 -20.37 11.81
CA ILE A 21 0.18 -20.53 12.29
C ILE A 21 1.09 -19.48 11.65
N PHE A 22 0.99 -19.26 10.34
CA PHE A 22 1.76 -18.22 9.65
C PHE A 22 1.53 -16.82 10.24
N THR A 23 0.28 -16.52 10.59
CA THR A 23 -0.09 -15.24 11.22
C THR A 23 0.48 -15.14 12.63
N ALA A 24 0.42 -16.23 13.41
CA ALA A 24 1.01 -16.25 14.75
C ALA A 24 2.53 -16.05 14.70
N VAL A 25 3.22 -16.68 13.76
CA VAL A 25 4.67 -16.52 13.55
C VAL A 25 5.01 -15.09 13.10
N GLU A 26 4.22 -14.51 12.19
CA GLU A 26 4.40 -13.13 11.73
C GLU A 26 4.26 -12.12 12.87
N VAL A 27 3.23 -12.28 13.70
CA VAL A 27 3.03 -11.42 14.89
C VAL A 27 4.16 -11.61 15.88
N ALA A 28 4.59 -12.85 16.13
CA ALA A 28 5.74 -13.14 16.98
C ALA A 28 7.02 -12.47 16.43
N TRP A 29 7.25 -12.53 15.12
CA TRP A 29 8.38 -11.86 14.47
C TRP A 29 8.33 -10.34 14.65
N GLY A 30 7.16 -9.72 14.45
CA GLY A 30 6.97 -8.28 14.65
C GLY A 30 7.22 -7.85 16.10
N VAL A 31 6.65 -8.57 17.07
CA VAL A 31 6.78 -8.25 18.50
C VAL A 31 8.21 -8.52 18.99
N LEU A 32 8.79 -9.66 18.65
CA LEU A 32 10.12 -10.05 19.11
C LEU A 32 11.21 -9.21 18.46
N GLY A 33 11.10 -8.95 17.15
CA GLY A 33 12.03 -8.09 16.43
C GLY A 33 11.97 -6.63 16.88
N HIS A 34 10.80 -6.13 17.29
CA HIS A 34 10.68 -4.82 17.93
C HIS A 34 11.38 -4.79 19.30
N LYS A 35 11.20 -5.84 20.13
CA LYS A 35 11.88 -5.94 21.43
C LYS A 35 13.40 -6.07 21.32
N MET A 36 13.89 -6.76 20.29
CA MET A 36 15.32 -7.00 20.07
C MET A 36 16.03 -5.86 19.32
N HIS A 37 15.36 -4.72 19.07
CA HIS A 37 15.90 -3.61 18.27
C HIS A 37 16.48 -4.05 16.92
N VAL A 38 15.82 -5.02 16.29
CA VAL A 38 16.19 -5.47 14.96
C VAL A 38 16.06 -4.29 13.99
N GLY A 39 17.04 -4.12 13.10
CA GLY A 39 17.04 -3.03 12.14
C GLY A 39 15.71 -2.94 11.39
N LYS A 40 15.16 -1.72 11.30
CA LYS A 40 13.92 -1.39 10.58
C LYS A 40 13.76 -2.09 9.22
N PRO A 41 14.78 -2.14 8.33
CA PRO A 41 14.63 -2.81 7.04
C PRO A 41 14.46 -4.34 7.16
N LEU A 42 15.06 -4.98 8.17
CA LEU A 42 14.95 -6.43 8.35
C LEU A 42 13.58 -6.82 8.91
N LEU A 43 13.01 -5.99 9.79
CA LEU A 43 11.63 -6.15 10.26
C LEU A 43 10.63 -6.06 9.11
N TRP A 44 10.75 -5.00 8.29
CA TRP A 44 9.89 -4.80 7.13
C TRP A 44 10.06 -5.88 6.07
N GLY A 45 11.29 -6.27 5.74
CA GLY A 45 11.56 -7.33 4.77
C GLY A 45 11.04 -8.69 5.24
N GLY A 46 11.16 -9.01 6.53
CA GLY A 46 10.59 -10.22 7.11
C GLY A 46 9.06 -10.24 7.03
N LEU A 47 8.41 -9.15 7.44
CA LEU A 47 6.94 -9.00 7.34
C LEU A 47 6.47 -9.14 5.89
N LEU A 48 7.12 -8.45 4.95
CA LEU A 48 6.76 -8.50 3.54
C LEU A 48 6.89 -9.92 2.97
N THR A 49 7.94 -10.64 3.38
CA THR A 49 8.15 -12.03 2.97
C THR A 49 7.05 -12.94 3.49
N PHE A 50 6.70 -12.85 4.78
CA PHE A 50 5.61 -13.61 5.37
C PHE A 50 4.25 -13.31 4.72
N ALA A 51 3.98 -12.04 4.42
CA ALA A 51 2.80 -11.61 3.70
C ALA A 51 2.74 -12.22 2.29
N ALA A 52 3.86 -12.24 1.55
CA ALA A 52 3.93 -12.86 0.23
C ALA A 52 3.65 -14.37 0.27
N PHE A 53 4.25 -15.10 1.22
CA PHE A 53 3.98 -16.54 1.40
C PHE A 53 2.51 -16.82 1.72
N LYS A 54 1.90 -16.01 2.59
CA LYS A 54 0.47 -16.12 2.91
C LYS A 54 -0.39 -15.85 1.67
N GLY A 55 -0.03 -14.85 0.87
CA GLY A 55 -0.66 -14.55 -0.41
C GLY A 55 -0.62 -15.72 -1.39
N VAL A 56 0.55 -16.38 -1.53
CA VAL A 56 0.71 -17.57 -2.38
C VAL A 56 -0.14 -18.74 -1.87
N LEU A 57 -0.18 -18.98 -0.55
CA LEU A 57 -1.03 -20.01 0.04
C LEU A 57 -2.51 -19.72 -0.22
N ILE A 58 -2.94 -18.47 -0.09
CA ILE A 58 -4.32 -18.06 -0.38
C ILE A 58 -4.64 -18.29 -1.85
N LEU A 59 -3.78 -17.81 -2.75
CA LEU A 59 -3.97 -17.94 -4.18
C LEU A 59 -4.05 -19.41 -4.58
N GLN A 60 -3.08 -20.22 -4.19
CA GLN A 60 -3.00 -21.63 -4.56
C GLN A 60 -4.19 -22.46 -4.05
N TYR A 61 -4.71 -22.17 -2.84
CA TYR A 61 -5.69 -23.02 -2.15
C TYR A 61 -7.10 -22.42 -2.09
N PHE A 62 -7.28 -21.14 -1.75
CA PHE A 62 -8.62 -20.54 -1.64
C PHE A 62 -9.19 -20.13 -2.98
N MET A 63 -8.35 -19.69 -3.93
CA MET A 63 -8.83 -19.37 -5.29
C MET A 63 -8.96 -20.60 -6.20
N HIS A 64 -8.84 -21.83 -5.68
CA HIS A 64 -8.85 -23.07 -6.47
C HIS A 64 -7.89 -23.09 -7.68
N PHE A 65 -6.89 -22.19 -7.68
CA PHE A 65 -5.94 -22.00 -8.76
C PHE A 65 -5.21 -23.28 -9.15
N ARG A 66 -5.02 -24.17 -8.18
CA ARG A 66 -4.35 -25.44 -8.41
C ARG A 66 -5.15 -26.40 -9.30
N PHE A 67 -6.46 -26.23 -9.42
CA PHE A 67 -7.39 -27.10 -10.16
C PHE A 67 -8.01 -26.47 -11.40
N GLU A 68 -7.84 -25.17 -11.60
CA GLU A 68 -8.31 -24.46 -12.80
C GLU A 68 -7.29 -24.45 -13.94
N GLY A 69 -7.80 -24.27 -15.17
CA GLY A 69 -7.02 -24.33 -16.41
C GLY A 69 -5.89 -23.30 -16.50
N TRP A 70 -4.87 -23.62 -17.29
CA TRP A 70 -3.67 -22.78 -17.49
C TRP A 70 -4.00 -21.33 -17.90
N ILE A 71 -5.12 -21.11 -18.57
CA ILE A 71 -5.61 -19.79 -19.01
C ILE A 71 -5.88 -18.87 -17.82
N VAL A 72 -6.56 -19.35 -16.77
CA VAL A 72 -6.85 -18.55 -15.57
C VAL A 72 -5.53 -18.21 -14.86
N LYS A 73 -4.59 -19.15 -14.85
CA LYS A 73 -3.25 -18.92 -14.28
C LYS A 73 -2.47 -17.81 -14.99
N GLY A 74 -2.56 -17.77 -16.32
CA GLY A 74 -1.94 -16.72 -17.11
C GLY A 74 -2.55 -15.34 -16.87
N LEU A 75 -3.83 -15.26 -16.50
CA LEU A 75 -4.54 -13.98 -16.32
C LEU A 75 -4.26 -13.32 -14.96
N ILE A 76 -4.12 -14.10 -13.89
CA ILE A 76 -3.95 -13.54 -12.52
C ILE A 76 -2.49 -13.35 -12.14
N LEU A 77 -1.55 -14.12 -12.72
CA LEU A 77 -0.11 -13.91 -12.50
C LEU A 77 0.38 -12.47 -12.80
N PRO A 78 -0.07 -11.79 -13.89
CA PRO A 78 0.36 -10.41 -14.15
C PRO A 78 -0.29 -9.39 -13.20
N THR A 79 -1.40 -9.69 -12.53
CA THR A 79 -2.08 -8.75 -11.64
C THR A 79 -1.21 -8.27 -10.46
N PRO A 80 -0.63 -9.16 -9.62
CA PRO A 80 0.25 -8.71 -8.53
C PRO A 80 1.52 -8.06 -9.08
N PHE A 81 2.04 -8.52 -10.22
CA PHE A 81 3.18 -7.87 -10.88
C PHE A 81 2.85 -6.43 -11.30
N LEU A 82 1.69 -6.21 -11.91
CA LEU A 82 1.22 -4.90 -12.34
C LEU A 82 1.02 -3.97 -11.14
N ILE A 83 0.45 -4.47 -10.05
CA ILE A 83 0.32 -3.71 -8.79
C ILE A 83 1.69 -3.25 -8.29
N VAL A 84 2.69 -4.14 -8.25
CA VAL A 84 4.04 -3.78 -7.83
C VAL A 84 4.62 -2.70 -8.74
N VAL A 85 4.50 -2.85 -10.07
CA VAL A 85 4.99 -1.85 -11.02
C VAL A 85 4.31 -0.49 -10.79
N ILE A 86 2.99 -0.45 -10.69
CA ILE A 86 2.22 0.78 -10.45
C ILE A 86 2.66 1.43 -9.13
N LEU A 87 2.73 0.67 -8.04
CA LEU A 87 3.15 1.19 -6.74
C LEU A 87 4.58 1.74 -6.79
N THR A 88 5.49 1.07 -7.49
CA THR A 88 6.89 1.50 -7.57
C THR A 88 7.03 2.79 -8.37
N VAL A 89 6.30 2.92 -9.48
CA VAL A 89 6.30 4.13 -10.33
C VAL A 89 5.59 5.29 -9.65
N LEU A 90 4.49 5.03 -8.94
CA LEU A 90 3.68 6.05 -8.27
C LEU A 90 4.27 6.49 -6.92
N SER A 91 5.01 5.62 -6.24
CA SER A 91 5.60 5.92 -4.93
C SER A 91 6.47 7.19 -4.92
N PRO A 92 7.38 7.46 -5.88
CA PRO A 92 8.15 8.71 -5.86
C PRO A 92 7.27 9.95 -6.11
N ASP A 93 6.23 9.83 -6.94
CA ASP A 93 5.30 10.93 -7.22
C ASP A 93 4.50 11.32 -5.96
N ILE A 94 3.97 10.33 -5.23
CA ILE A 94 3.28 10.58 -3.96
C ILE A 94 4.26 11.09 -2.89
N ALA A 95 5.44 10.48 -2.77
CA ALA A 95 6.39 10.80 -1.72
C ALA A 95 7.00 12.20 -1.86
N CYS A 96 7.20 12.68 -3.09
CA CYS A 96 7.78 14.00 -3.38
C CYS A 96 6.73 15.10 -3.58
N ASN A 97 5.44 14.80 -3.44
CA ASN A 97 4.40 15.79 -3.65
C ASN A 97 4.13 16.60 -2.37
N HIS A 98 4.83 17.73 -2.29
CA HIS A 98 4.77 18.71 -1.20
C HIS A 98 3.35 19.27 -0.99
N LYS A 99 2.45 19.17 -1.98
CA LYS A 99 1.06 19.63 -1.85
C LYS A 99 0.18 18.70 -1.00
N LEU A 100 0.60 17.46 -0.74
CA LEU A 100 -0.15 16.55 0.14
C LEU A 100 0.06 16.83 1.63
N ASN A 101 1.12 17.55 2.02
CA ASN A 101 1.38 17.92 3.41
C ASN A 101 0.60 19.19 3.80
N HIS A 102 -0.71 19.06 3.94
CA HIS A 102 -1.56 20.11 4.49
C HIS A 102 -2.47 19.55 5.59
N ASN A 103 -2.82 20.38 6.56
CA ASN A 103 -3.76 19.98 7.61
C ASN A 103 -5.14 19.73 6.99
N ILE A 104 -5.77 18.61 7.35
CA ILE A 104 -7.13 18.27 6.92
C ILE A 104 -8.06 19.43 7.31
N GLY A 105 -8.68 20.08 6.32
CA GLY A 105 -9.53 21.25 6.51
C GLY A 105 -8.91 22.62 6.16
N SER A 106 -7.63 22.70 5.78
CA SER A 106 -6.99 23.97 5.37
C SER A 106 -7.53 24.56 4.06
N SER A 107 -8.18 23.73 3.23
CA SER A 107 -8.81 24.13 1.97
C SER A 107 -10.27 24.58 2.15
N TYR A 108 -10.81 24.54 3.37
CA TYR A 108 -12.19 24.92 3.66
C TYR A 108 -12.23 26.32 4.27
N ASP A 109 -12.71 27.31 3.51
CA ASP A 109 -12.95 28.63 4.06
C ASP A 109 -14.29 28.65 4.80
N THR A 110 -14.23 28.54 6.13
CA THR A 110 -15.40 28.55 7.02
C THR A 110 -16.25 29.82 6.88
N LYS A 111 -15.73 30.90 6.28
CA LYS A 111 -16.46 32.15 6.07
C LYS A 111 -17.17 32.22 4.72
N ALA A 112 -16.61 31.61 3.68
CA ALA A 112 -17.18 31.59 2.33
C ALA A 112 -18.02 30.34 2.05
N GLY A 113 -17.84 29.26 2.83
CA GLY A 113 -18.49 27.97 2.61
C GLY A 113 -17.99 27.24 1.36
N GLU A 114 -16.87 27.69 0.78
CA GLU A 114 -16.31 27.21 -0.49
C GLU A 114 -14.96 26.52 -0.27
N ILE A 115 -14.64 25.58 -1.17
CA ILE A 115 -13.34 24.90 -1.22
C ILE A 115 -12.41 25.77 -2.05
N VAL A 116 -11.49 26.47 -1.39
CA VAL A 116 -10.56 27.38 -2.05
C VAL A 116 -9.24 26.67 -2.27
N GLU A 117 -8.63 26.86 -3.44
CA GLU A 117 -7.29 26.34 -3.70
C GLU A 117 -6.29 26.92 -2.68
N LEU A 118 -5.50 26.03 -2.07
CA LEU A 118 -4.49 26.32 -1.04
C LEU A 118 -3.62 27.59 -1.27
N PRO A 119 -3.16 27.94 -2.49
CA PRO A 119 -2.42 29.19 -2.71
C PRO A 119 -3.22 30.47 -2.38
N GLU A 120 -4.53 30.47 -2.57
CA GLU A 120 -5.37 31.66 -2.39
C GLU A 120 -5.71 31.90 -0.91
N VAL A 121 -5.87 30.82 -0.13
CA VAL A 121 -6.13 30.88 1.33
C VAL A 121 -4.92 31.44 2.08
N ALA A 122 -3.70 31.08 1.66
CA ALA A 122 -2.46 31.61 2.23
C ALA A 122 -2.31 33.12 1.98
N LEU A 123 -2.66 33.57 0.77
CA LEU A 123 -2.62 34.97 0.36
C LEU A 123 -3.65 35.82 1.12
N ARG A 124 -4.89 35.31 1.32
CA ARG A 124 -5.93 35.98 2.12
C ARG A 124 -5.61 36.10 3.61
N LYS A 125 -4.89 35.14 4.19
CA LYS A 125 -4.55 35.15 5.62
C LYS A 125 -3.32 35.99 5.97
N GLY A 126 -2.66 36.64 4.99
CA GLY A 126 -1.46 37.45 5.24
C GLY A 126 -0.27 36.63 5.72
N ILE A 127 -0.32 35.29 5.56
CA ILE A 127 0.78 34.39 5.88
C ILE A 127 1.64 34.39 4.62
N ALA A 128 2.71 35.19 4.61
CA ALA A 128 3.67 35.14 3.52
C ALA A 128 4.14 33.68 3.33
N PRO A 129 4.14 33.13 2.11
CA PRO A 129 4.70 31.82 1.89
C PRO A 129 6.17 31.87 2.27
N HIS A 130 6.57 31.10 3.29
CA HIS A 130 7.96 31.05 3.77
C HIS A 130 8.94 30.66 2.64
N ASN A 131 8.46 30.07 1.55
CA ASN A 131 9.25 29.84 0.34
C ASN A 131 8.59 30.53 -0.85
N ALA A 132 8.90 31.82 -1.03
CA ALA A 132 8.78 32.44 -2.34
C ALA A 132 9.86 31.81 -3.25
N PRO A 133 9.51 31.29 -4.45
CA PRO A 133 10.51 30.88 -5.42
C PRO A 133 11.36 32.10 -5.80
N HIS A 134 12.68 31.90 -5.85
CA HIS A 134 13.68 32.92 -6.15
C HIS A 134 13.62 33.48 -7.60
N ASP A 135 12.56 33.16 -8.35
CA ASP A 135 12.43 33.42 -9.79
C ASP A 135 11.29 34.40 -10.14
N ALA A 136 10.66 35.04 -9.16
CA ALA A 136 9.76 36.16 -9.42
C ALA A 136 10.57 37.44 -9.71
N ALA A 137 11.22 37.47 -10.87
CA ALA A 137 11.78 38.67 -11.45
C ALA A 137 10.68 39.75 -11.52
N ALA A 138 10.89 40.84 -10.79
CA ALA A 138 10.04 42.02 -10.82
C ALA A 138 9.90 42.55 -12.26
N PRO A 139 8.69 42.91 -12.74
CA PRO A 139 8.58 43.68 -13.96
C PRO A 139 9.17 45.07 -13.72
N ALA A 140 10.12 45.46 -14.58
CA ALA A 140 10.80 46.75 -14.55
C ALA A 140 9.81 47.92 -14.64
N PRO A 141 10.11 49.07 -14.00
CA PRO A 141 9.26 50.25 -14.08
C PRO A 141 9.25 50.77 -15.52
N GLN A 142 8.08 50.83 -16.15
CA GLN A 142 7.86 51.60 -17.37
C GLN A 142 7.81 53.07 -16.98
N HIS A 143 8.70 53.84 -17.60
CA HIS A 143 8.85 55.29 -17.44
C HIS A 143 7.89 56.06 -18.34
#